data_AF-A0A974NPP7-F1
#
_entry.id   AF-A0A974NPP7-F1
#
_cell.length_a   1.000
_cell.length_b   1.000
_cell.length_c   1.000
_cell.angle_alpha   90.00
_cell.angle_beta   90.00
_cell.angle_gamma   90.00
#
_symmetry.space_group_name_H-M   'P 1'
#
loop_
_entity.id
_entity.type
_entity.pdbx_description
1 polymer ?
#
loop_
_entity_poly.entity_id
_entity_poly.type
_entity_poly.pdbx_seq_one_letter_code
_entity_poly.pdbx_strand_id
1 'polypeptide(L)'
;MSRIIKSHFTKTEENSGKTIEIRNYHYQSPGTEEQAETQVTRELVEDARREAHKIEEEAKQRAQKIYQDIEQAKIYWEQTEKQQYIQAGYDAGFLEGSETGRSQGLAEYTHSIEMAKGIVETSKMDYLDKLAKAEQTILDLGIKVAGKIIGTQLDQSEEAFVSIVKRAIKEARDYSEVELHIHPEHYQSILSQKEELQAIFPKEINVYIYPDSDLEVNSCIIESGNGRIDASVDSQLAEIKRKLADLLDRGVTDESE
;
A
#
# COMPACT_ATOMS: atom_id res chain seq x y z
N MET A 1 -53.67 -13.38 -42.26
CA MET A 1 -54.73 -12.75 -43.08
C MET A 1 -55.23 -13.77 -44.10
N SER A 2 -56.39 -14.37 -43.83
CA SER A 2 -57.13 -15.21 -44.79
C SER A 2 -57.76 -14.35 -45.87
N ARG A 3 -57.81 -14.84 -47.12
CA ARG A 3 -58.79 -14.39 -48.11
C ARG A 3 -59.51 -15.59 -48.69
N ILE A 4 -60.68 -15.83 -48.10
CA ILE A 4 -61.78 -16.63 -48.63
C ILE A 4 -62.48 -15.77 -49.70
N ILE A 5 -62.79 -16.36 -50.86
CA ILE A 5 -63.77 -15.80 -51.80
C ILE A 5 -64.93 -16.80 -51.90
N LYS A 6 -66.11 -16.34 -51.47
CA LYS A 6 -67.43 -16.96 -51.67
C LYS A 6 -68.19 -16.13 -52.70
N SER A 7 -68.99 -16.80 -53.54
CA SER A 7 -70.25 -16.28 -54.13
C SER A 7 -71.02 -17.49 -54.69
N HIS A 8 -72.21 -17.91 -54.21
CA HIS A 8 -73.55 -17.28 -54.26
C HIS A 8 -73.89 -16.84 -55.70
N PHE A 9 -74.99 -17.20 -56.38
CA PHE A 9 -76.33 -17.64 -55.99
C PHE A 9 -77.08 -18.11 -57.27
N THR A 10 -78.06 -19.01 -57.20
CA THR A 10 -79.45 -18.89 -57.73
C THR A 10 -80.17 -20.18 -57.32
N LYS A 11 -80.92 -20.18 -56.21
CA LYS A 11 -82.35 -19.84 -56.08
C LYS A 11 -83.29 -20.73 -56.92
N THR A 12 -83.86 -21.67 -56.16
CA THR A 12 -84.95 -22.62 -56.36
C THR A 12 -86.20 -21.98 -56.96
N GLU A 13 -86.84 -22.65 -57.92
CA GLU A 13 -88.28 -22.58 -58.11
C GLU A 13 -88.91 -23.98 -57.98
N GLU A 14 -90.02 -23.97 -57.26
CA GLU A 14 -90.86 -25.09 -56.86
C GLU A 14 -91.65 -25.63 -58.06
N ASN A 15 -91.75 -26.96 -58.22
CA ASN A 15 -93.08 -27.58 -58.22
C ASN A 15 -93.08 -29.11 -58.18
N SER A 16 -94.02 -29.60 -57.38
CA SER A 16 -94.85 -30.79 -57.58
C SER A 16 -94.17 -32.16 -57.63
N GLY A 17 -94.48 -32.96 -56.61
CA GLY A 17 -93.92 -34.26 -56.34
C GLY A 17 -93.96 -35.24 -57.52
N LYS A 18 -92.84 -35.93 -57.69
CA LYS A 18 -92.79 -37.26 -58.30
C LYS A 18 -91.93 -38.15 -57.41
N THR A 19 -92.55 -39.16 -56.82
CA THR A 19 -91.83 -40.39 -56.47
C THR A 19 -91.28 -40.96 -57.77
N ILE A 20 -89.97 -41.11 -57.88
CA ILE A 20 -89.33 -41.85 -58.97
C ILE A 20 -88.48 -42.92 -58.31
N GLU A 21 -88.86 -44.16 -58.60
CA GLU A 21 -88.35 -45.41 -58.05
C GLU A 21 -86.82 -45.51 -58.09
N ILE A 22 -86.25 -46.30 -57.16
CA ILE A 22 -84.88 -46.79 -57.27
C ILE A 22 -84.83 -47.56 -58.59
N ARG A 23 -84.31 -46.91 -59.64
CA ARG A 23 -83.95 -47.59 -60.86
C ARG A 23 -82.76 -48.46 -60.49
N ASN A 24 -83.02 -49.73 -60.22
CA ASN A 24 -81.98 -50.74 -60.15
C ASN A 24 -81.29 -50.75 -61.51
N TYR A 25 -80.23 -49.96 -61.62
CA TYR A 25 -79.35 -50.00 -62.76
C TYR A 25 -78.54 -51.27 -62.60
N HIS A 26 -79.08 -52.35 -63.15
CA HIS A 26 -78.33 -53.56 -63.40
C HIS A 26 -77.32 -53.22 -64.50
N TYR A 27 -76.19 -52.62 -64.12
CA TYR A 27 -75.03 -52.58 -65.00
C TYR A 27 -74.41 -53.97 -64.98
N GLN A 28 -74.84 -54.76 -65.96
CA GLN A 28 -74.16 -55.97 -66.38
C GLN A 28 -72.72 -55.58 -66.70
N SER A 29 -71.77 -56.20 -66.01
CA SER A 29 -70.36 -56.16 -66.37
C SER A 29 -70.16 -56.73 -67.78
N PRO A 30 -69.59 -55.96 -68.72
CA PRO A 30 -68.71 -56.52 -69.70
C PRO A 30 -67.28 -56.37 -69.15
N GLY A 31 -66.65 -57.49 -68.83
CA GLY A 31 -65.20 -57.55 -68.96
C GLY A 31 -64.79 -57.07 -70.35
N THR A 32 -63.52 -56.71 -70.48
CA THR A 32 -62.81 -56.30 -71.72
C THR A 32 -62.82 -54.82 -72.16
N GLU A 33 -62.82 -53.86 -71.23
CA GLU A 33 -62.20 -52.52 -71.46
C GLU A 33 -61.20 -52.09 -70.36
N GLU A 34 -60.89 -53.00 -69.41
CA GLU A 34 -59.83 -52.84 -68.41
C GLU A 34 -58.41 -52.91 -68.99
N GLN A 35 -58.24 -53.22 -70.28
CA GLN A 35 -56.91 -53.46 -70.88
C GLN A 35 -56.25 -52.20 -71.43
N ALA A 36 -57.02 -51.23 -71.96
CA ALA A 36 -56.49 -50.02 -72.60
C ALA A 36 -56.15 -48.90 -71.59
N GLU A 37 -57.01 -48.63 -70.60
CA GLU A 37 -56.69 -47.72 -69.48
C GLU A 37 -55.54 -48.25 -68.62
N THR A 38 -55.45 -49.57 -68.45
CA THR A 38 -54.33 -50.23 -67.78
C THR A 38 -53.02 -50.09 -68.58
N GLN A 39 -53.07 -50.00 -69.91
CA GLN A 39 -51.89 -49.82 -70.75
C GLN A 39 -51.34 -48.39 -70.68
N VAL A 40 -52.21 -47.38 -70.80
CA VAL A 40 -51.83 -45.95 -70.69
C VAL A 40 -51.35 -45.61 -69.28
N THR A 41 -52.02 -46.13 -68.24
CA THR A 41 -51.58 -45.94 -66.84
C THR A 41 -50.25 -46.64 -66.58
N ARG A 42 -49.98 -47.79 -67.21
CA ARG A 42 -48.68 -48.46 -67.12
C ARG A 42 -47.56 -47.64 -67.78
N GLU A 43 -47.78 -47.08 -68.97
CA GLU A 43 -46.78 -46.23 -69.64
C GLU A 43 -46.45 -44.97 -68.85
N LEU A 44 -47.45 -44.28 -68.28
CA LEU A 44 -47.24 -43.12 -67.42
C LEU A 44 -46.45 -43.47 -66.14
N VAL A 45 -46.73 -44.62 -65.55
CA VAL A 45 -45.99 -45.12 -64.39
C VAL A 45 -44.55 -45.49 -64.76
N GLU A 46 -44.31 -46.08 -65.94
CA GLU A 46 -42.96 -46.39 -66.43
C GLU A 46 -42.15 -45.13 -66.76
N ASP A 47 -42.77 -44.08 -67.33
CA ASP A 47 -42.12 -42.80 -67.57
C ASP A 47 -41.81 -42.05 -66.26
N ALA A 48 -42.75 -42.03 -65.31
CA ALA A 48 -42.52 -41.49 -63.97
C ALA A 48 -41.40 -42.27 -63.22
N ARG A 49 -41.32 -43.59 -63.40
CA ARG A 49 -40.20 -44.42 -62.89
C ARG A 49 -38.87 -44.03 -63.52
N ARG A 50 -38.84 -43.78 -64.84
CA ARG A 50 -37.64 -43.36 -65.56
C ARG A 50 -37.16 -41.99 -65.11
N GLU A 51 -38.06 -41.04 -64.91
CA GLU A 51 -37.75 -39.71 -64.38
C GLU A 51 -37.26 -39.76 -62.93
N ALA A 52 -37.94 -40.53 -62.07
CA ALA A 52 -37.52 -40.73 -60.68
C ALA A 52 -36.12 -41.35 -60.61
N HIS A 53 -35.84 -42.38 -61.43
CA HIS A 53 -34.52 -42.99 -61.52
C HIS A 53 -33.45 -41.99 -62.00
N LYS A 54 -33.78 -41.12 -62.96
CA LYS A 54 -32.86 -40.08 -63.44
C LYS A 54 -32.55 -39.06 -62.35
N ILE A 55 -33.55 -38.60 -61.59
CA ILE A 55 -33.37 -37.67 -60.47
C ILE A 55 -32.52 -38.32 -59.37
N GLU A 56 -32.77 -39.60 -59.07
CA GLU A 56 -32.00 -40.35 -58.08
C GLU A 56 -30.53 -40.49 -58.49
N GLU A 57 -30.27 -40.78 -59.76
CA GLU A 57 -28.92 -40.88 -60.32
C GLU A 57 -28.20 -39.52 -60.29
N GLU A 58 -28.87 -38.44 -60.69
CA GLU A 58 -28.31 -37.08 -60.61
C GLU A 58 -28.05 -36.65 -59.16
N ALA A 59 -28.93 -37.04 -58.22
CA ALA A 59 -28.74 -36.78 -56.79
C ALA A 59 -27.56 -37.56 -56.22
N LYS A 60 -27.40 -38.83 -56.61
CA LYS A 60 -26.25 -39.67 -56.26
C LYS A 60 -24.94 -39.09 -56.79
N GLN A 61 -24.91 -38.66 -58.04
CA GLN A 61 -23.73 -38.02 -58.63
C GLN A 61 -23.37 -36.70 -57.94
N ARG A 62 -24.37 -35.86 -57.63
CA ARG A 62 -24.16 -34.62 -56.86
C ARG A 62 -23.64 -34.90 -55.45
N ALA A 63 -24.23 -35.86 -54.75
CA ALA A 63 -23.77 -36.27 -53.42
C ALA A 63 -22.32 -36.78 -53.47
N GLN A 64 -21.99 -37.63 -54.46
CA GLN A 64 -20.63 -38.13 -54.64
C GLN A 64 -19.62 -36.99 -54.90
N LYS A 65 -19.98 -36.01 -55.72
CA LYS A 65 -19.14 -34.83 -55.96
C LYS A 65 -18.93 -34.01 -54.68
N ILE A 66 -19.99 -33.76 -53.91
CA ILE A 66 -19.91 -33.07 -52.62
C ILE A 66 -18.96 -33.81 -51.67
N TYR A 67 -19.07 -35.14 -51.57
CA TYR A 67 -18.16 -35.94 -50.75
C TYR A 67 -16.71 -35.84 -51.20
N GLN A 68 -16.47 -35.87 -52.51
CA GLN A 68 -15.12 -35.68 -53.07
C GLN A 68 -14.57 -34.29 -52.74
N ASP A 69 -15.37 -33.24 -52.89
CA ASP A 69 -14.97 -31.86 -52.60
C ASP A 69 -14.65 -31.68 -51.10
N ILE A 70 -15.46 -32.26 -50.20
CA ILE A 70 -15.21 -32.26 -48.76
C ILE A 70 -13.91 -32.99 -48.42
N GLU A 71 -13.66 -34.16 -49.03
CA GLU A 71 -12.44 -34.93 -48.78
C GLU A 71 -11.19 -34.17 -49.27
N GLN A 72 -11.25 -33.55 -50.45
CA GLN A 72 -10.17 -32.71 -50.95
C GLN A 72 -9.91 -31.50 -50.06
N ALA A 73 -10.96 -30.82 -49.59
CA ALA A 73 -10.83 -29.70 -48.65
C ALA A 73 -10.20 -30.14 -47.32
N LYS A 74 -10.59 -31.31 -46.80
CA LYS A 74 -10.01 -31.86 -45.57
C LYS A 74 -8.52 -32.19 -45.74
N ILE A 75 -8.15 -32.83 -46.85
CA ILE A 75 -6.75 -33.15 -47.16
C ILE A 75 -5.94 -31.84 -47.28
N TYR A 76 -6.47 -30.85 -47.99
CA TYR A 76 -5.82 -29.54 -48.14
C TYR A 76 -5.60 -28.85 -46.79
N TRP A 77 -6.63 -28.84 -45.93
CA TRP A 77 -6.53 -28.31 -44.56
C TRP A 77 -5.45 -29.04 -43.75
N GLU A 78 -5.46 -30.37 -43.74
CA GLU A 78 -4.52 -31.17 -42.96
C GLU A 78 -3.07 -31.02 -43.43
N GLN A 79 -2.84 -30.94 -44.75
CA GLN A 79 -1.51 -30.86 -45.34
C GLN A 79 -0.93 -29.45 -45.39
N THR A 80 -1.78 -28.42 -45.47
CA THR A 80 -1.33 -27.05 -45.75
C THR A 80 -1.67 -26.10 -44.61
N GLU A 81 -2.96 -25.85 -44.39
CA GLU A 81 -3.41 -24.74 -43.53
C GLU A 81 -3.19 -25.04 -42.04
N LYS A 82 -3.47 -26.27 -41.60
CA LYS A 82 -3.37 -26.66 -40.19
C LYS A 82 -1.99 -26.34 -39.60
N GLN A 83 -0.92 -26.66 -40.31
CA GLN A 83 0.45 -26.37 -39.85
C GLN A 83 0.73 -24.87 -39.76
N GLN A 84 0.24 -24.08 -40.74
CA GLN A 84 0.41 -22.63 -40.73
C GLN A 84 -0.31 -21.99 -39.54
N TYR A 85 -1.54 -22.41 -39.25
CA TYR A 85 -2.29 -21.90 -38.08
C TYR A 85 -1.65 -22.31 -36.75
N ILE A 86 -1.13 -23.54 -36.65
CA ILE A 86 -0.39 -23.98 -35.45
C ILE A 86 0.87 -23.13 -35.26
N GLN A 87 1.65 -22.93 -36.32
CA GLN A 87 2.88 -22.13 -36.25
C GLN A 87 2.57 -20.66 -35.92
N ALA A 88 1.58 -20.06 -36.58
CA ALA A 88 1.17 -18.68 -36.31
C ALA A 88 0.69 -18.51 -34.86
N GLY A 89 -0.07 -19.48 -34.33
CA GLY A 89 -0.49 -19.47 -32.92
C GLY A 89 0.68 -19.62 -31.95
N TYR A 90 1.64 -20.48 -32.28
CA TYR A 90 2.87 -20.64 -31.49
C TYR A 90 3.70 -19.36 -31.47
N ASP A 91 3.95 -18.76 -32.65
CA ASP A 91 4.77 -17.54 -32.78
C ASP A 91 4.10 -16.35 -32.07
N ALA A 92 2.78 -16.19 -32.22
CA ALA A 92 2.02 -15.16 -31.53
C ALA A 92 2.06 -15.35 -30.00
N GLY A 93 1.82 -16.56 -29.51
CA GLY A 93 1.87 -16.86 -28.08
C GLY A 93 3.27 -16.74 -27.49
N PHE A 94 4.31 -17.11 -28.25
CA PHE A 94 5.70 -16.93 -27.84
C PHE A 94 6.06 -15.45 -27.72
N LEU A 95 5.67 -14.63 -28.70
CA LEU A 95 5.93 -13.18 -28.69
C LEU A 95 5.21 -12.51 -27.52
N GLU A 96 3.90 -12.75 -27.37
CA GLU A 96 3.09 -12.20 -26.29
C GLU A 96 3.60 -12.65 -24.91
N GLY A 97 3.93 -13.94 -24.76
CA GLY A 97 4.48 -14.49 -23.53
C GLY A 97 5.86 -13.90 -23.20
N SER A 98 6.71 -13.67 -24.21
CA SER A 98 8.02 -13.04 -24.04
C SER A 98 7.90 -11.59 -23.59
N GLU A 99 7.03 -10.80 -24.23
CA GLU A 99 6.80 -9.41 -23.84
C GLU A 99 6.18 -9.28 -22.46
N THR A 100 5.17 -10.12 -22.16
CA THR A 100 4.51 -10.16 -20.85
C THR A 100 5.50 -10.54 -19.76
N GLY A 101 6.27 -11.61 -19.97
CA GLY A 101 7.29 -12.07 -19.03
C GLY A 101 8.39 -11.03 -18.80
N ARG A 102 8.83 -10.35 -19.87
CA ARG A 102 9.79 -9.24 -19.76
C ARG A 102 9.23 -8.07 -18.95
N SER A 103 7.97 -7.69 -19.19
CA SER A 103 7.33 -6.58 -18.48
C SER A 103 7.10 -6.92 -17.01
N GLN A 104 6.62 -8.13 -16.70
CA GLN A 104 6.42 -8.59 -15.33
C GLN A 104 7.74 -8.67 -14.57
N GLY A 105 8.77 -9.29 -15.17
CA GLY A 105 10.10 -9.36 -14.57
C GLY A 105 10.66 -7.96 -14.29
N LEU A 106 10.56 -7.03 -15.24
CA LEU A 106 11.04 -5.65 -15.03
C LEU A 106 10.28 -4.92 -13.92
N ALA A 107 8.96 -5.13 -13.81
CA ALA A 107 8.16 -4.56 -12.73
C ALA A 107 8.56 -5.14 -11.36
N GLU A 108 8.73 -6.46 -11.25
CA GLU A 108 9.16 -7.13 -10.01
C GLU A 108 10.56 -6.69 -9.58
N TYR A 109 11.51 -6.58 -10.52
CA TYR A 109 12.85 -6.09 -10.26
C TYR A 109 12.82 -4.63 -9.80
N THR A 110 12.05 -3.77 -10.47
CA THR A 110 11.92 -2.35 -10.11
C THR A 110 11.35 -2.20 -8.70
N HIS A 111 10.27 -2.93 -8.40
CA HIS A 111 9.66 -2.95 -7.07
C HIS A 111 10.65 -3.42 -5.99
N SER A 112 11.42 -4.47 -6.26
CA SER A 112 12.42 -4.98 -5.33
C SER A 112 13.53 -3.96 -5.06
N ILE A 113 13.99 -3.24 -6.09
CA ILE A 113 14.98 -2.17 -5.95
C ILE A 113 14.41 -0.99 -5.15
N GLU A 114 13.16 -0.60 -5.40
CA GLU A 114 12.49 0.46 -4.63
C GLU A 114 12.33 0.10 -3.17
N MET A 115 11.91 -1.13 -2.86
CA MET A 115 11.86 -1.62 -1.49
C MET A 115 13.24 -1.61 -0.83
N ALA A 116 14.28 -2.09 -1.52
CA ALA A 116 15.64 -2.08 -0.99
C ALA A 116 16.12 -0.65 -0.69
N LYS A 117 15.86 0.32 -1.59
CA LYS A 117 16.16 1.74 -1.37
C LYS A 117 15.41 2.28 -0.15
N GLY A 118 14.11 2.00 -0.04
CA GLY A 118 13.29 2.43 1.09
C GLY A 118 13.79 1.88 2.43
N ILE A 119 14.22 0.62 2.46
CA ILE A 119 14.84 0.01 3.65
C ILE A 119 16.14 0.72 4.02
N VAL A 120 17.00 1.02 3.04
CA VAL A 120 18.28 1.72 3.28
C VAL A 120 18.04 3.12 3.85
N GLU A 121 17.11 3.88 3.26
CA GLU A 121 16.79 5.23 3.78
C GLU A 121 16.20 5.18 5.19
N THR A 122 15.23 4.28 5.43
CA THR A 122 14.63 4.10 6.75
C THR A 122 15.68 3.68 7.78
N SER A 123 16.60 2.79 7.40
CA SER A 123 17.71 2.36 8.28
C SER A 123 18.66 3.50 8.63
N LYS A 124 18.91 4.42 7.68
CA LYS A 124 19.71 5.62 7.93
C LYS A 124 19.01 6.56 8.90
N MET A 125 17.70 6.77 8.74
CA MET A 125 16.92 7.59 9.68
C MET A 125 16.89 6.99 11.09
N ASP A 126 16.64 5.68 11.20
CA ASP A 126 16.66 4.96 12.46
C ASP A 126 18.03 5.03 13.16
N TYR A 127 19.12 4.98 12.38
CA TYR A 127 20.47 5.14 12.91
C TYR A 127 20.69 6.52 13.52
N LEU A 128 20.30 7.58 12.81
CA LEU A 128 20.44 8.96 13.29
C LEU A 128 19.59 9.22 14.54
N ASP A 129 18.35 8.72 14.58
CA ASP A 129 17.49 8.82 15.77
C ASP A 129 18.10 8.08 16.98
N LYS A 130 18.64 6.88 16.77
CA LYS A 130 19.34 6.14 17.83
C LYS A 130 20.59 6.87 18.32
N LEU A 131 21.35 7.48 17.41
CA LEU A 131 22.54 8.25 17.77
C LEU A 131 22.17 9.46 18.63
N ALA A 132 21.19 10.26 18.21
CA ALA A 132 20.72 11.42 18.97
C ALA A 132 20.22 11.03 20.38
N LYS A 133 19.46 9.93 20.48
CA LYS A 133 19.01 9.38 21.79
C LYS A 133 20.17 8.90 22.65
N ALA A 134 21.18 8.28 22.04
CA ALA A 134 22.38 7.83 22.75
C ALA A 134 23.18 9.01 23.31
N GLU A 135 23.36 10.08 22.53
CA GLU A 135 24.05 11.30 22.97
C GLU A 135 23.39 11.93 24.20
N GLN A 136 22.06 12.09 24.19
CA GLN A 136 21.31 12.60 25.33
C GLN A 136 21.44 11.68 26.55
N THR A 137 21.40 10.37 26.35
CA THR A 137 21.57 9.38 27.43
C THR A 137 22.97 9.46 28.05
N ILE A 138 24.00 9.62 27.22
CA ILE A 138 25.40 9.76 27.66
C ILE A 138 25.57 11.06 28.45
N LEU A 139 25.01 12.18 27.97
CA LEU A 139 25.03 13.46 28.67
C LEU A 139 24.39 13.33 30.06
N ASP A 140 23.18 12.75 30.13
CA ASP A 140 22.48 12.54 31.40
C ASP A 140 23.26 11.65 32.37
N LEU A 141 23.89 10.58 31.86
CA LEU A 141 24.74 9.73 32.67
C LEU A 141 25.96 10.50 33.19
N GLY A 142 26.63 11.26 32.33
CA GLY A 142 27.80 12.06 32.68
C GLY A 142 27.48 13.08 33.77
N ILE A 143 26.37 13.80 33.65
CA ILE A 143 25.91 14.77 34.66
C ILE A 143 25.58 14.08 35.99
N LYS A 144 24.90 12.93 35.96
CA LYS A 144 24.59 12.17 37.19
C LYS A 144 25.85 11.65 37.88
N VAL A 145 26.82 11.15 37.12
CA VAL A 145 28.10 10.67 37.66
C VAL A 145 28.89 11.84 38.25
N ALA A 146 28.97 12.97 37.55
CA ALA A 146 29.63 14.17 38.05
C ALA A 146 29.00 14.66 39.37
N GLY A 147 27.66 14.76 39.42
CA GLY A 147 26.94 15.13 40.64
C GLY A 147 27.21 14.16 41.80
N LYS A 148 27.23 12.85 41.54
CA LYS A 148 27.53 11.85 42.57
C LYS A 148 28.95 11.99 43.12
N ILE A 149 29.95 12.19 42.25
CA ILE A 149 31.35 12.37 42.65
C ILE A 149 31.51 13.66 43.47
N ILE A 150 30.96 14.77 42.99
CA ILE A 150 31.04 16.07 43.67
C ILE A 150 30.33 16.02 45.03
N GLY A 151 29.11 15.48 45.09
CA GLY A 151 28.38 15.31 46.34
C GLY A 151 29.15 14.46 47.35
N THR A 152 29.74 13.35 46.90
CA THR A 152 30.58 12.51 47.77
C THR A 152 31.80 13.27 48.30
N GLN A 153 32.42 14.13 47.49
CA GLN A 153 33.55 14.95 47.92
C GLN A 153 33.14 16.03 48.93
N LEU A 154 31.96 16.63 48.75
CA LEU A 154 31.43 17.64 49.67
C LEU A 154 31.07 17.04 51.02
N ASP A 155 30.51 15.83 51.04
CA ASP A 155 30.20 15.11 52.29
C ASP A 155 31.48 14.70 53.06
N GLN A 156 32.63 14.60 52.38
CA GLN A 156 33.91 14.18 52.97
C GLN A 156 34.80 15.34 53.41
N SER A 157 34.59 16.56 52.90
CA SER A 157 35.50 17.68 53.09
C SER A 157 34.77 19.02 53.17
N GLU A 158 34.70 19.59 54.38
CA GLU A 158 34.21 20.95 54.59
C GLU A 158 35.01 22.00 53.79
N GLU A 159 36.32 21.77 53.59
CA GLU A 159 37.16 22.64 52.75
C GLU A 159 36.71 22.67 51.29
N ALA A 160 36.10 21.59 50.79
CA ALA A 160 35.55 21.57 49.43
C ALA A 160 34.37 22.54 49.29
N PHE A 161 33.47 22.58 50.28
CA PHE A 161 32.34 23.51 50.28
C PHE A 161 32.80 24.97 50.40
N VAL A 162 33.76 25.24 51.28
CA VAL A 162 34.42 26.55 51.40
C VAL A 162 34.98 27.02 50.05
N SER A 163 35.62 26.13 49.29
CA SER A 163 36.18 26.46 47.97
C SER A 163 35.08 26.87 46.97
N ILE A 164 33.92 26.21 47.01
CA ILE A 164 32.75 26.58 46.21
C ILE A 164 32.26 27.97 46.59
N VAL A 165 32.10 28.24 47.90
CA VAL A 165 31.68 29.56 48.40
C VAL A 165 32.67 30.66 47.98
N LYS A 166 33.98 30.42 48.12
CA LYS A 166 35.03 31.35 47.64
C LYS A 166 34.90 31.67 46.16
N ARG A 167 34.58 30.66 45.34
CA ARG A 167 34.38 30.84 43.90
C ARG A 167 33.10 31.63 43.61
N ALA A 168 31.99 31.32 44.28
CA ALA A 168 30.73 32.04 44.13
C ALA A 168 30.89 33.53 44.50
N ILE A 169 31.59 33.82 45.60
CA ILE A 169 31.91 35.19 46.03
C ILE A 169 32.77 35.94 45.00
N LYS A 170 33.72 35.25 44.34
CA LYS A 170 34.50 35.86 43.24
C LYS A 170 33.65 36.26 42.04
N GLU A 171 32.59 35.52 41.75
CA GLU A 171 31.66 35.87 40.66
C GLU A 171 30.80 37.08 41.02
N ALA A 172 30.52 37.29 42.30
CA ALA A 172 29.83 38.46 42.85
C ALA A 172 30.75 39.65 43.17
N ARG A 173 32.02 39.64 42.76
CA ARG A 173 33.05 40.62 43.18
C ARG A 173 32.76 42.08 42.86
N ASP A 174 31.90 42.32 41.87
CA ASP A 174 31.57 43.66 41.37
C ASP A 174 30.36 44.27 42.11
N TYR A 175 29.77 43.54 43.07
CA TYR A 175 28.62 43.98 43.86
C TYR A 175 29.07 44.78 45.09
N SER A 176 28.29 45.81 45.45
CA SER A 176 28.60 46.71 46.57
C SER A 176 28.33 46.10 47.95
N GLU A 177 27.48 45.08 48.01
CA GLU A 177 27.05 44.37 49.20
C GLU A 177 26.67 42.95 48.82
N VAL A 178 27.08 41.98 49.64
CA VAL A 178 26.89 40.55 49.37
C VAL A 178 26.32 39.86 50.61
N GLU A 179 25.16 39.26 50.45
CA GLU A 179 24.48 38.43 51.45
C GLU A 179 24.63 36.97 51.04
N LEU A 180 25.36 36.19 51.84
CA LEU A 180 25.59 34.76 51.63
C LEU A 180 24.63 33.96 52.50
N HIS A 181 23.72 33.23 51.88
CA HIS A 181 22.79 32.30 52.53
C HIS A 181 23.34 30.88 52.43
N ILE A 182 23.48 30.20 53.57
CA ILE A 182 24.02 28.84 53.68
C ILE A 182 23.28 28.04 54.73
N HIS A 183 23.31 26.70 54.61
CA HIS A 183 22.75 25.83 55.64
C HIS A 183 23.45 26.02 56.99
N PRO A 184 22.74 25.96 58.14
CA PRO A 184 23.32 26.13 59.47
C PRO A 184 24.48 25.20 59.80
N GLU A 185 24.55 24.01 59.17
CA GLU A 185 25.66 23.06 59.35
C GLU A 185 27.02 23.64 58.95
N HIS A 186 27.09 24.45 57.89
CA HIS A 186 28.34 25.06 57.43
C HIS A 186 28.58 26.46 57.99
N TYR A 187 27.63 27.02 58.77
CA TYR A 187 27.68 28.40 59.23
C TYR A 187 28.94 28.72 60.02
N GLN A 188 29.32 27.87 60.98
CA GLN A 188 30.50 28.09 61.81
C GLN A 188 31.80 28.01 60.99
N SER A 189 31.91 27.02 60.11
CA SER A 189 33.09 26.81 59.26
C SER A 189 33.29 27.97 58.29
N ILE A 190 32.22 28.47 57.67
CA ILE A 190 32.28 29.64 56.78
C ILE A 190 32.55 30.94 57.56
N LEU A 191 31.92 31.12 58.73
CA LEU A 191 32.16 32.30 59.58
C LEU A 191 33.62 32.40 60.03
N SER A 192 34.27 31.27 60.34
CA SER A 192 35.68 31.22 60.72
C SER A 192 36.62 31.70 59.60
N GLN A 193 36.18 31.65 58.33
CA GLN A 193 36.93 32.10 57.16
C GLN A 193 36.45 33.45 56.62
N LYS A 194 35.58 34.16 57.33
CA LYS A 194 34.97 35.42 56.87
C LYS A 194 36.02 36.46 56.43
N GLU A 195 37.10 36.62 57.18
CA GLU A 195 38.17 37.57 56.84
C GLU A 195 38.83 37.23 55.49
N GLU A 196 39.04 35.94 55.22
CA GLU A 196 39.60 35.47 53.94
C GLU A 196 38.61 35.69 52.78
N LEU A 197 37.31 35.48 53.01
CA LEU A 197 36.27 35.75 52.03
C LEU A 197 36.18 37.25 51.70
N GLN A 198 36.32 38.13 52.70
CA GLN A 198 36.32 39.58 52.50
C GLN A 198 37.57 40.06 51.74
N ALA A 199 38.72 39.43 51.96
CA ALA A 199 39.96 39.75 51.26
C ALA A 199 39.93 39.48 49.74
N ILE A 200 38.94 38.74 49.24
CA ILE A 200 38.73 38.49 47.81
C ILE A 200 38.32 39.77 47.07
N PHE A 201 37.68 40.71 47.76
CA PHE A 201 37.15 41.91 47.14
C PHE A 201 38.23 43.00 47.02
N PRO A 202 38.33 43.69 45.86
CA PRO A 202 39.31 44.76 45.66
C PRO A 202 38.99 46.06 46.43
N LYS A 203 37.81 46.13 47.05
CA LYS A 203 37.33 47.24 47.89
C LYS A 203 36.80 46.66 49.21
N GLU A 204 36.75 47.47 50.27
CA GLU A 204 36.04 47.10 51.51
C GLU A 204 34.54 46.94 51.21
N ILE A 205 34.12 45.71 50.98
CA ILE A 205 32.72 45.30 50.80
C ILE A 205 32.31 44.48 52.02
N ASN A 206 31.10 44.72 52.51
CA ASN A 206 30.54 43.94 53.60
C ASN A 206 29.98 42.62 53.04
N VAL A 207 30.47 41.52 53.59
CA VAL A 207 29.92 40.17 53.38
C VAL A 207 29.12 39.80 54.62
N TYR A 208 27.82 39.65 54.45
CA TYR A 208 26.89 39.17 55.48
C TYR A 208 26.64 37.69 55.26
N ILE A 209 26.66 36.89 56.33
CA ILE A 209 26.45 35.44 56.26
C ILE A 209 25.18 35.15 57.05
N TYR A 210 24.18 34.57 56.40
CA TYR A 210 22.89 34.24 56.98
C TYR A 210 22.68 32.73 56.98
N PRO A 211 22.39 32.12 58.14
CA PRO A 211 21.97 30.72 58.19
C PRO A 211 20.55 30.59 57.66
N ASP A 212 20.34 29.68 56.71
CA ASP A 212 19.05 29.38 56.10
C ASP A 212 18.81 27.86 56.13
N SER A 213 17.86 27.43 56.96
CA SER A 213 17.52 26.01 57.14
C SER A 213 16.69 25.42 56.01
N ASP A 214 16.15 26.26 55.12
CA ASP A 214 15.37 25.78 53.96
C ASP A 214 16.28 25.41 52.78
N LEU A 215 17.59 25.74 52.85
CA LEU A 215 18.59 25.33 51.87
C LEU A 215 19.07 23.89 52.12
N GLU A 216 19.40 23.19 51.04
CA GLU A 216 20.15 21.93 51.18
C GLU A 216 21.52 22.17 51.81
N VAL A 217 22.02 21.18 52.57
CA VAL A 217 23.26 21.26 53.35
C VAL A 217 24.41 21.87 52.54
N ASN A 218 24.67 21.35 51.34
CA ASN A 218 25.80 21.78 50.51
C ASN A 218 25.42 22.85 49.47
N SER A 219 24.34 23.59 49.69
CA SER A 219 23.89 24.69 48.84
C SER A 219 24.32 26.05 49.40
N CYS A 220 24.59 27.00 48.49
CA CYS A 220 24.81 28.38 48.85
C CYS A 220 24.18 29.32 47.83
N ILE A 221 23.59 30.40 48.35
CA ILE A 221 22.94 31.42 47.55
C ILE A 221 23.55 32.76 47.91
N ILE A 222 23.87 33.56 46.89
CA ILE A 222 24.35 34.92 47.04
C ILE A 222 23.23 35.87 46.64
N GLU A 223 22.81 36.73 47.55
CA GLU A 223 21.90 37.83 47.30
C GLU A 223 22.65 39.17 47.34
N SER A 224 22.28 40.06 46.44
CA SER A 224 22.84 41.40 46.34
C SER A 224 21.80 42.35 45.75
N GLY A 225 22.03 43.66 45.86
CA GLY A 225 21.17 44.66 45.23
C GLY A 225 21.02 44.52 43.70
N ASN A 226 21.90 43.75 43.04
CA ASN A 226 21.86 43.49 41.60
C ASN A 226 21.19 42.17 41.23
N GLY A 227 20.79 41.35 42.20
CA GLY A 227 20.12 40.07 41.98
C GLY A 227 20.60 38.94 42.89
N ARG A 228 20.05 37.75 42.61
CA ARG A 228 20.27 36.50 43.33
C ARG A 228 21.03 35.51 42.45
N ILE A 229 22.11 34.95 42.97
CA ILE A 229 22.95 33.94 42.32
C ILE A 229 22.83 32.65 43.13
N ASP A 230 22.32 31.60 42.52
CA ASP A 230 22.34 30.25 43.07
C ASP A 230 23.63 29.56 42.66
N ALA A 231 24.55 29.39 43.62
CA ALA A 231 25.85 28.77 43.41
C ALA A 231 25.89 27.30 43.89
N SER A 232 24.72 26.69 44.14
CA SER A 232 24.62 25.26 44.40
C SER A 232 25.22 24.42 43.28
N VAL A 233 25.74 23.24 43.64
CA VAL A 233 26.29 22.29 42.66
C VAL A 233 25.24 21.87 41.65
N ASP A 234 23.99 21.69 42.08
CA ASP A 234 22.90 21.28 41.21
C ASP A 234 22.56 22.34 40.16
N SER A 235 22.51 23.62 40.57
CA SER A 235 22.33 24.75 39.65
C SER A 235 23.46 24.79 38.60
N GLN A 236 24.71 24.65 39.04
CA GLN A 236 25.87 24.66 38.14
C GLN A 236 25.87 23.48 37.16
N LEU A 237 25.56 22.27 37.63
CA LEU A 237 25.46 21.08 36.78
C LEU A 237 24.30 21.18 35.80
N ALA A 238 23.17 21.78 36.20
CA ALA A 238 22.05 22.04 35.30
C ALA A 238 22.44 23.05 34.19
N GLU A 239 23.21 24.09 34.51
CA GLU A 239 23.70 25.04 33.51
C GLU A 239 24.67 24.38 32.53
N ILE A 240 25.59 23.55 33.03
CA ILE A 240 26.51 22.76 32.18
C ILE A 240 25.72 21.82 31.27
N LYS A 241 24.75 21.08 31.81
CA LYS A 241 23.87 20.20 31.04
C LYS A 241 23.18 20.98 29.92
N ARG A 242 22.61 22.14 30.21
CA ARG A 242 21.94 22.99 29.21
C ARG A 242 22.91 23.41 28.11
N LYS A 243 24.10 23.94 28.47
CA LYS A 243 25.10 24.36 27.48
C LYS A 243 25.59 23.21 26.60
N LEU A 244 25.78 22.02 27.18
CA LEU A 244 26.18 20.84 26.42
C LEU A 244 25.05 20.32 25.52
N ALA A 245 23.80 20.34 25.99
CA ALA A 245 22.63 20.00 25.16
C ALA A 245 22.49 20.96 23.97
N ASP A 246 22.65 22.27 24.19
CA ASP A 246 22.62 23.27 23.11
C ASP A 246 23.73 23.03 22.06
N LEU A 247 24.90 22.52 22.48
CA LEU A 247 25.98 22.16 21.57
C LEU A 247 25.68 20.90 20.76
N LEU A 248 25.02 19.91 21.35
CA LEU A 248 24.56 18.71 20.64
C LEU A 248 23.54 19.08 19.56
N ASP A 249 22.57 19.95 19.87
CA ASP A 249 21.58 20.39 18.88
C ASP A 249 22.20 21.18 17.72
N ARG A 250 23.28 21.93 17.97
CA ARG A 250 24.02 22.66 16.92
C ARG A 250 24.91 21.75 16.07
N GLY A 251 25.52 20.71 16.65
CA GLY A 251 26.32 19.74 15.90
C GLY A 251 25.49 18.99 14.84
N VAL A 252 24.21 18.74 15.12
CA VAL A 252 23.28 18.09 14.17
C VAL A 252 22.96 18.99 12.97
N THR A 253 23.05 20.32 13.11
CA THR A 253 22.74 21.26 12.01
C THR A 253 23.91 21.51 11.06
N ASP A 254 25.17 21.40 11.53
CA ASP A 254 26.36 21.59 10.67
C ASP A 254 26.67 20.36 9.78
N GLU A 255 26.24 19.15 10.14
CA GLU A 255 26.44 17.94 9.31
C GLU A 255 25.33 17.72 8.25
N SER A 256 24.35 18.61 8.17
CA SER A 256 23.21 18.51 7.23
C SER A 256 23.26 19.51 6.06
N GLU A 257 24.34 20.28 5.91
CA GLU A 257 24.68 21.08 4.71
C GLU A 257 25.78 20.42 3.85
#